data_AF-C9STS8-F1
#
_entry.id   AF-C9STS8-F1
#
_cell.length_a   1.000
_cell.length_b   1.000
_cell.length_c   1.000
_cell.angle_alpha   90.00
_cell.angle_beta   90.00
_cell.angle_gamma   90.00
#
_symmetry.space_group_name_H-M   'P 1'
#
loop_
_entity.id
_entity.type
_entity.pdbx_description
1 polymer ?
#
loop_
_entity_poly.entity_id
_entity_poly.type
_entity_poly.pdbx_seq_one_letter_code
_entity_poly.pdbx_strand_id
1 'polypeptide(L)'
;MYKTRFTQWGFAKNNTENEVKHLLSMKFERDAEGKVSEFIRNGKVVNLATYLKRKGVTEYDLVDFETTSRLPAHVRCRTPSPPPSPAPGYLRSPDLIRAQEILVGNMRKTLIHCQQIESRKPFQNGWSSLLLWGAESSGMLYQAGKLFGRSQDSQAGDLLMRAFQRLEVDLQHLSTQGTKELLFCLSYQNPGMTTALSKYLAAYSMTNYARLHPLRLIFSSLYEVLRKHGPAALSDLRQGFFPGSLPNTARRGA
;
A
#
# COMPACT_ATOMS: atom_id res chain seq x y z
N MET A 1 21.39 31.13 -45.45
CA MET A 1 22.60 30.70 -44.70
C MET A 1 22.36 30.00 -43.34
N TYR A 2 21.12 29.67 -42.94
CA TYR A 2 20.88 28.87 -41.70
C TYR A 2 20.70 27.36 -41.96
N LYS A 3 20.10 26.96 -43.09
CA LYS A 3 19.81 25.56 -43.40
C LYS A 3 21.07 24.68 -43.52
N THR A 4 22.15 25.21 -44.10
CA THR A 4 23.43 24.50 -44.24
C THR A 4 24.08 24.18 -42.90
N ARG A 5 23.95 25.07 -41.90
CA ARG A 5 24.47 24.84 -40.54
C ARG A 5 23.72 23.72 -39.81
N PHE A 6 22.38 23.63 -39.96
CA PHE A 6 21.61 22.52 -39.38
C PHE A 6 22.03 21.16 -39.94
N THR A 7 22.33 21.09 -41.24
CA THR A 7 22.86 19.85 -41.85
C THR A 7 24.26 19.53 -41.33
N GLN A 8 25.15 20.52 -41.22
CA GLN A 8 26.50 20.34 -40.65
C GLN A 8 26.47 19.89 -39.18
N TRP A 9 25.50 20.36 -38.39
CA TRP A 9 25.31 19.94 -36.99
C TRP A 9 24.51 18.63 -36.84
N GLY A 10 24.10 17.99 -37.94
CA GLY A 10 23.32 16.75 -37.90
C GLY A 10 21.93 16.91 -37.28
N PHE A 11 21.38 18.13 -37.28
CA PHE A 11 20.12 18.43 -36.59
C PHE A 11 18.94 18.27 -37.56
N ALA A 12 18.39 17.06 -37.61
CA ALA A 12 17.21 16.76 -38.41
C ALA A 12 15.91 17.12 -37.66
N LYS A 13 15.03 17.92 -38.29
CA LYS A 13 13.70 18.25 -37.76
C LYS A 13 12.70 17.11 -37.92
N ASN A 14 12.88 16.28 -38.95
CA ASN A 14 11.98 15.19 -39.30
C ASN A 14 12.77 13.88 -39.34
N ASN A 15 12.13 12.78 -38.96
CA ASN A 15 12.71 11.46 -39.17
C ASN A 15 12.51 11.07 -40.63
N THR A 16 13.56 10.56 -41.24
CA THR A 16 13.49 9.90 -42.55
C THR A 16 12.81 8.54 -42.40
N GLU A 17 12.34 7.98 -43.51
CA GLU A 17 11.74 6.65 -43.49
C GLU A 17 12.72 5.59 -42.98
N ASN A 18 13.97 5.63 -43.46
CA ASN A 18 15.03 4.72 -43.00
C ASN A 18 15.23 4.81 -41.48
N GLU A 19 15.26 6.01 -40.90
CA GLU A 19 15.39 6.16 -39.44
C GLU A 19 14.19 5.56 -38.71
N VAL A 20 12.97 5.73 -39.23
CA VAL A 20 11.76 5.11 -38.67
C VAL A 20 11.86 3.58 -38.70
N LYS A 21 12.42 2.98 -39.76
CA LYS A 21 12.65 1.53 -39.82
C LYS A 21 13.59 1.04 -38.72
N HIS A 22 14.69 1.76 -38.47
CA HIS A 22 15.63 1.42 -37.39
C HIS A 22 14.98 1.57 -36.00
N LEU A 23 14.13 2.59 -35.80
CA LEU A 23 13.39 2.77 -34.56
C LEU A 23 12.39 1.63 -34.32
N LEU A 24 11.67 1.22 -35.36
CA LEU A 24 10.73 0.10 -35.28
C LEU A 24 11.46 -1.22 -35.01
N SER A 25 12.56 -1.51 -35.73
CA SER A 25 13.39 -2.69 -35.47
C SER A 25 13.84 -2.78 -34.00
N MET A 26 14.41 -1.70 -33.46
CA MET A 26 14.80 -1.64 -32.05
C MET A 26 13.60 -1.76 -31.08
N LYS A 27 12.44 -1.21 -31.44
CA LYS A 27 11.22 -1.33 -30.64
C LYS A 27 10.79 -2.81 -30.55
N PHE A 28 10.77 -3.53 -31.67
CA PHE A 28 10.39 -4.94 -31.71
C PHE A 28 11.33 -5.84 -30.91
N GLU A 29 12.65 -5.64 -31.04
CA GLU A 29 13.64 -6.38 -30.24
C GLU A 29 13.38 -6.20 -28.74
N ARG A 30 13.14 -4.96 -28.31
CA ARG A 30 12.92 -4.64 -26.90
C ARG A 30 11.55 -5.09 -26.39
N ASP A 31 10.52 -5.01 -27.21
CA ASP A 31 9.18 -5.49 -26.87
C ASP A 31 9.19 -7.03 -26.72
N ALA A 32 9.98 -7.75 -27.53
CA ALA A 32 10.23 -9.19 -27.37
C ALA A 32 10.95 -9.52 -26.04
N GLU A 33 11.83 -8.63 -25.56
CA GLU A 33 12.44 -8.71 -24.23
C GLU A 33 11.52 -8.24 -23.09
N GLY A 34 10.29 -7.80 -23.38
CA GLY A 34 9.35 -7.25 -22.40
C GLY A 34 9.69 -5.84 -21.90
N LYS A 35 10.53 -5.10 -22.62
CA LYS A 35 10.97 -3.74 -22.26
C LYS A 35 10.26 -2.69 -23.13
N VAL A 36 9.46 -1.84 -22.47
CA VAL A 36 8.84 -0.68 -23.14
C VAL A 36 9.92 0.29 -23.65
N SER A 37 9.70 0.85 -24.85
CA SER A 37 10.66 1.70 -25.55
C SER A 37 10.10 3.10 -25.81
N GLU A 38 10.83 4.13 -25.41
CA GLU A 38 10.60 5.53 -25.74
C GLU A 38 11.80 6.11 -26.49
N PHE A 39 11.56 6.72 -27.65
CA PHE A 39 12.62 7.30 -28.48
C PHE A 39 12.67 8.82 -28.34
N ILE A 40 13.86 9.34 -28.02
CA ILE A 40 14.11 10.76 -27.86
C ILE A 40 15.09 11.21 -28.94
N ARG A 41 14.67 12.17 -29.76
CA ARG A 41 15.49 12.80 -30.79
C ARG A 41 15.75 14.25 -30.45
N ASN A 42 17.02 14.64 -30.29
CA ASN A 42 17.41 16.01 -29.94
C ASN A 42 16.59 16.59 -28.77
N GLY A 43 16.31 15.77 -27.75
CA GLY A 43 15.52 16.14 -26.57
C GLY A 43 13.99 16.11 -26.74
N LYS A 44 13.46 15.74 -27.92
CA LYS A 44 12.01 15.62 -28.16
C LYS A 44 11.59 14.17 -28.36
N VAL A 45 10.46 13.79 -27.77
CA VAL A 45 9.88 12.45 -27.93
C VAL A 45 9.43 12.25 -29.38
N VAL A 46 9.79 11.11 -29.95
CA VAL A 46 9.39 10.69 -31.29
C VAL A 46 8.07 9.91 -31.19
N ASN A 47 7.02 10.43 -31.82
CA ASN A 47 5.73 9.75 -31.91
C ASN A 47 5.63 8.94 -33.21
N LEU A 48 5.95 7.65 -33.14
CA LEU A 48 5.90 6.73 -34.29
C LEU A 48 4.48 6.57 -34.84
N ALA A 49 3.47 6.50 -33.97
CA ALA A 49 2.06 6.36 -34.38
C ALA A 49 1.58 7.50 -35.28
N THR A 50 2.04 8.73 -35.03
CA THR A 50 1.71 9.89 -35.87
C THR A 50 2.34 9.78 -37.26
N TYR A 51 3.57 9.27 -37.34
CA TYR A 51 4.24 9.05 -38.62
C TYR A 51 3.51 8.00 -39.46
N LEU A 52 3.20 6.85 -38.85
CA LEU A 52 2.49 5.73 -39.47
C LEU A 52 1.11 6.15 -39.97
N LYS A 53 0.33 6.83 -39.12
CA LYS A 53 -1.00 7.36 -39.48
C LYS A 53 -0.95 8.33 -40.67
N ARG A 54 0.05 9.22 -40.72
CA ARG A 54 0.22 10.17 -41.83
C ARG A 54 0.62 9.47 -43.13
N LYS A 55 1.39 8.40 -43.04
CA LYS A 55 1.88 7.64 -44.21
C LYS A 55 0.91 6.55 -44.67
N GLY A 56 -0.11 6.22 -43.86
CA GLY A 56 -1.09 5.18 -44.19
C GLY A 56 -0.48 3.78 -44.17
N VAL A 57 0.58 3.58 -43.39
CA VAL A 57 1.33 2.31 -43.28
C VAL A 57 1.31 1.83 -41.83
N THR A 58 1.35 0.52 -41.64
CA THR A 58 1.42 -0.14 -40.34
C THR A 58 2.88 -0.33 -39.89
N GLU A 59 3.09 -0.73 -38.63
CA GLU A 59 4.43 -1.04 -38.12
C GLU A 59 5.09 -2.17 -38.93
N TYR A 60 4.32 -3.17 -39.35
CA TYR A 60 4.81 -4.34 -40.08
C TYR A 60 5.15 -4.07 -41.55
N ASP A 61 4.56 -3.03 -42.17
CA ASP A 61 4.83 -2.68 -43.56
C ASP A 61 6.22 -2.05 -43.75
N LEU A 62 6.80 -1.51 -42.66
CA LEU A 62 8.07 -0.79 -42.69
C LEU A 62 9.22 -1.56 -42.05
N VAL A 63 8.93 -2.53 -41.20
CA VAL A 63 9.96 -3.30 -40.51
C VAL A 63 10.64 -4.21 -41.49
N ASP A 64 11.95 -4.03 -41.58
CA ASP A 64 12.84 -5.00 -42.19
C ASP A 64 13.59 -5.70 -41.05
N PHE A 65 13.28 -6.98 -40.83
CA PHE A 65 13.88 -7.79 -39.76
C PHE A 65 15.37 -8.09 -40.03
N GLU A 66 15.87 -7.82 -41.23
CA GLU A 66 17.30 -7.93 -41.57
C GLU A 66 18.07 -6.63 -41.29
N THR A 67 17.37 -5.51 -41.09
CA THR A 67 17.99 -4.22 -40.80
C THR A 67 18.51 -4.18 -39.36
N THR A 68 19.82 -3.93 -39.21
CA THR A 68 20.46 -3.77 -37.90
C THR A 68 19.76 -2.69 -37.06
N SER A 69 19.46 -2.97 -35.80
CA SER A 69 18.77 -2.07 -34.87
C SER A 69 19.61 -0.84 -34.42
N ARG A 70 20.67 -0.50 -35.16
CA ARG A 70 21.55 0.61 -34.78
C ARG A 70 20.87 1.96 -34.96
N LEU A 71 20.63 2.64 -33.85
CA LEU A 71 20.02 3.97 -33.88
C LEU A 71 20.95 5.04 -34.48
N PRO A 72 20.40 6.05 -35.17
CA PRO A 72 21.13 7.27 -35.52
C PRO A 72 21.68 7.98 -34.28
N ALA A 73 22.85 8.61 -34.39
CA ALA A 73 23.54 9.24 -33.25
C ALA A 73 22.72 10.31 -32.49
N HIS A 74 21.75 10.93 -33.16
CA HIS A 74 20.90 11.98 -32.62
C HIS A 74 19.57 11.45 -32.03
N VAL A 75 19.38 10.13 -32.03
CA VAL A 75 18.23 9.44 -31.44
C VAL A 75 18.71 8.51 -30.32
N ARG A 76 18.00 8.52 -29.19
CA ARG A 76 18.27 7.65 -28.04
C ARG A 76 17.01 6.87 -27.68
N CYS A 77 17.13 5.57 -27.46
CA CYS A 77 16.09 4.76 -26.85
C CYS A 77 16.24 4.79 -25.32
N ARG A 78 15.12 4.93 -24.61
CA ARG A 78 15.03 4.82 -23.15
C ARG A 78 13.86 3.92 -22.77
N THR A 79 13.99 3.23 -21.64
CA THR A 79 12.81 2.68 -20.96
C THR A 79 12.15 3.84 -20.22
N PRO A 80 10.87 4.16 -20.46
CA PRO A 80 10.19 5.21 -19.72
C PRO A 80 10.18 4.83 -18.23
N SER A 81 10.36 5.81 -17.35
CA SER A 81 10.15 5.58 -15.92
C SER A 81 8.72 5.08 -15.71
N PRO A 82 8.51 4.07 -14.85
CA PRO A 82 7.16 3.65 -14.54
C PRO A 82 6.34 4.87 -14.10
N PRO A 83 5.07 4.98 -14.51
CA PRO A 83 4.23 6.08 -14.06
C PRO A 83 4.30 6.12 -12.53
N PRO A 84 4.34 7.32 -11.92
CA PRO A 84 4.37 7.42 -10.47
C PRO A 84 3.16 6.64 -9.96
N SER A 85 3.40 5.47 -9.37
CA SER A 85 2.36 4.84 -8.58
C SER A 85 2.04 5.85 -7.48
N PRO A 86 0.76 6.18 -7.24
CA PRO A 86 0.43 6.98 -6.08
C PRO A 86 0.94 6.16 -4.89
N ALA A 87 2.07 6.59 -4.32
CA ALA A 87 2.52 6.07 -3.05
C ALA A 87 1.29 6.13 -2.14
N PRO A 88 0.89 5.01 -1.51
CA PRO A 88 -0.27 4.98 -0.64
C PRO A 88 -0.23 6.19 0.29
N GLY A 89 -1.35 6.86 0.54
CA GLY A 89 -1.39 8.15 1.23
C GLY A 89 -0.59 8.20 2.54
N TYR A 90 -0.41 7.05 3.20
CA TYR A 90 0.42 6.88 4.40
C TYR A 90 1.94 7.06 4.20
N LEU A 91 2.49 6.94 2.98
CA LEU A 91 3.91 7.18 2.69
C LEU A 91 4.22 8.67 2.44
N ARG A 92 3.25 9.58 2.59
CA ARG A 92 3.46 11.02 2.34
C ARG A 92 3.97 11.82 3.55
N SER A 93 3.78 11.35 4.78
CA SER A 93 4.21 12.09 5.97
C SER A 93 5.34 11.37 6.73
N PRO A 94 6.40 12.09 7.17
CA PRO A 94 7.47 11.52 8.00
C PRO A 94 6.95 10.86 9.28
N ASP A 95 5.86 11.40 9.85
CA ASP A 95 5.23 10.87 11.06
C ASP A 95 4.57 9.50 10.81
N LEU A 96 3.92 9.31 9.66
CA LEU A 96 3.30 8.04 9.29
C LEU A 96 4.34 6.96 8.96
N ILE A 97 5.45 7.35 8.32
CA ILE A 97 6.60 6.45 8.09
C ILE A 97 7.18 5.99 9.42
N ARG A 98 7.44 6.92 10.35
CA ARG A 98 7.92 6.58 11.70
C ARG A 98 6.94 5.68 12.44
N ALA A 99 5.65 5.95 12.34
CA ALA A 99 4.63 5.11 12.96
C ALA A 99 4.64 3.69 12.40
N GLN A 100 4.79 3.55 11.07
CA GLN A 100 4.92 2.25 10.40
C GLN A 100 6.18 1.50 10.86
N GLU A 101 7.33 2.16 10.98
CA GLU A 101 8.57 1.56 11.50
C GLU A 101 8.39 1.07 12.94
N ILE A 102 7.76 1.88 13.81
CA ILE A 102 7.46 1.49 15.20
C ILE A 102 6.56 0.26 15.21
N LEU A 103 5.52 0.22 14.38
CA LEU A 103 4.59 -0.91 14.30
C LEU A 103 5.30 -2.17 13.83
N VAL A 104 5.97 -2.14 12.68
CA VAL A 104 6.68 -3.30 12.12
C VAL A 104 7.77 -3.79 13.08
N GLY A 105 8.58 -2.87 13.61
CA GLY A 105 9.71 -3.19 14.48
C GLY A 105 9.30 -3.78 15.83
N ASN A 106 8.14 -3.39 16.36
CA ASN A 106 7.64 -3.90 17.64
C ASN A 106 6.70 -5.09 17.50
N MET A 107 6.03 -5.27 16.35
CA MET A 107 5.07 -6.36 16.20
C MET A 107 5.74 -7.73 16.30
N ARG A 108 6.93 -7.91 15.70
CA ARG A 108 7.70 -9.16 15.87
C ARG A 108 8.02 -9.44 17.34
N LYS A 109 8.38 -8.40 18.11
CA LYS A 109 8.68 -8.54 19.54
C LYS A 109 7.43 -8.91 20.35
N THR A 110 6.29 -8.29 20.03
CA THR A 110 5.00 -8.61 20.65
C THR A 110 4.61 -10.06 20.41
N LEU A 111 4.69 -10.54 19.16
CA LEU A 111 4.32 -11.91 18.81
C LEU A 111 5.20 -12.94 19.55
N ILE A 112 6.52 -12.71 19.60
CA ILE A 112 7.44 -13.57 20.35
C ILE A 112 7.10 -13.54 21.85
N HIS A 113 6.78 -12.38 22.41
CA HIS A 113 6.41 -12.24 23.81
C HIS A 113 5.13 -13.03 24.14
N CYS A 114 4.08 -12.90 23.32
CA CYS A 114 2.84 -13.67 23.47
C CYS A 114 3.11 -15.18 23.38
N GLN A 115 3.89 -15.64 22.38
CA GLN A 115 4.24 -17.05 22.23
C GLN A 115 5.00 -17.61 23.45
N GLN A 116 5.91 -16.83 24.03
CA GLN A 116 6.64 -17.22 25.24
C GLN A 116 5.72 -17.37 26.45
N ILE A 117 4.72 -16.49 26.58
CA ILE A 117 3.70 -16.58 27.63
C ILE A 117 2.82 -17.82 27.43
N GLU A 118 2.33 -18.03 26.20
CA GLU A 118 1.51 -19.19 25.80
C GLU A 118 2.25 -20.52 26.04
N SER A 119 3.56 -20.58 25.77
CA SER A 119 4.37 -21.78 25.98
C SER A 119 4.63 -22.09 27.45
N ARG A 120 4.66 -21.06 28.33
CA ARG A 120 4.90 -21.22 29.78
C ARG A 120 3.63 -21.58 30.56
N LYS A 121 2.47 -21.17 30.06
CA LYS A 121 1.15 -21.50 30.59
C LYS A 121 0.31 -21.97 29.41
N PRO A 122 0.34 -23.26 29.02
CA PRO A 122 -0.60 -23.76 28.05
C PRO A 122 -2.00 -23.50 28.63
N PHE A 123 -2.71 -22.54 28.06
CA PHE A 123 -4.09 -22.28 28.43
C PHE A 123 -4.86 -23.60 28.24
N GLN A 124 -5.58 -24.05 29.28
CA GLN A 124 -6.52 -25.17 29.17
C GLN A 124 -7.64 -24.89 28.16
N ASN A 125 -7.85 -23.62 27.80
CA ASN A 125 -8.75 -23.20 26.74
C ASN A 125 -7.95 -23.04 25.46
N GLY A 126 -7.99 -24.09 24.64
CA GLY A 126 -7.32 -24.17 23.36
C GLY A 126 -7.84 -23.13 22.37
N TRP A 127 -7.19 -21.97 22.34
CA TRP A 127 -7.23 -21.10 21.17
C TRP A 127 -6.33 -21.70 20.10
N SER A 128 -6.80 -22.78 19.50
CA SER A 128 -6.24 -23.27 18.24
C SER A 128 -6.35 -22.13 17.23
N SER A 129 -5.22 -21.81 16.59
CA SER A 129 -5.04 -20.77 15.57
C SER A 129 -5.91 -20.94 14.30
N LEU A 130 -6.98 -21.73 14.38
CA LEU A 130 -7.96 -22.04 13.35
C LEU A 130 -9.30 -21.28 13.50
N LEU A 131 -9.56 -20.62 14.64
CA LEU A 131 -10.79 -19.84 14.84
C LEU A 131 -10.58 -18.35 14.54
N LEU A 132 -11.54 -17.76 13.82
CA LEU A 132 -11.55 -16.39 13.32
C LEU A 132 -11.59 -15.31 14.43
N TRP A 133 -11.77 -15.71 15.70
CA TRP A 133 -11.91 -14.84 16.87
C TRP A 133 -11.20 -15.47 18.08
N GLY A 134 -10.26 -14.76 18.69
CA GLY A 134 -9.35 -15.23 19.75
C GLY A 134 -9.37 -14.37 21.02
N ALA A 135 -10.11 -13.26 21.03
CA ALA A 135 -10.49 -12.52 22.24
C ALA A 135 -12.01 -12.30 22.26
N GLU A 136 -12.63 -12.40 23.43
CA GLU A 136 -14.08 -12.23 23.53
C GLU A 136 -14.47 -10.75 23.30
N SER A 137 -13.64 -9.82 23.81
CA SER A 137 -13.80 -8.39 23.58
C SER A 137 -13.68 -8.01 22.09
N SER A 138 -12.78 -8.63 21.33
CA SER A 138 -12.60 -8.32 19.90
C SER A 138 -13.83 -8.73 19.07
N GLY A 139 -14.43 -9.88 19.40
CA GLY A 139 -15.67 -10.34 18.79
C GLY A 139 -16.85 -9.41 19.08
N MET A 140 -16.98 -8.94 20.33
CA MET A 140 -18.00 -7.95 20.71
C MET A 140 -17.78 -6.60 20.02
N LEU A 141 -16.53 -6.12 19.93
CA LEU A 141 -16.18 -4.89 19.19
C LEU A 141 -16.55 -5.00 17.71
N TYR A 142 -16.29 -6.15 17.09
CA TYR A 142 -16.66 -6.42 15.70
C TYR A 142 -18.18 -6.38 15.47
N GLN A 143 -18.92 -7.06 16.35
CA GLN A 143 -20.38 -7.09 16.28
C GLN A 143 -20.99 -5.72 16.53
N ALA A 144 -20.48 -4.95 17.49
CA ALA A 144 -20.93 -3.58 17.75
C ALA A 144 -20.74 -2.69 16.51
N GLY A 145 -19.59 -2.81 15.82
CA GLY A 145 -19.34 -2.10 14.56
C GLY A 145 -20.37 -2.42 13.47
N LYS A 146 -20.82 -3.68 13.38
CA LYS A 146 -21.90 -4.09 12.45
C LYS A 146 -23.26 -3.50 12.83
N LEU A 147 -23.58 -3.46 14.13
CA LEU A 147 -24.85 -2.92 14.63
C LEU A 147 -24.96 -1.42 14.37
N PHE A 148 -23.89 -0.66 14.58
CA PHE A 148 -23.84 0.75 14.18
C PHE A 148 -24.05 0.93 12.67
N GLY A 149 -23.49 0.05 11.83
CA GLY A 149 -23.73 0.06 10.39
C GLY A 149 -25.19 -0.21 9.99
N ARG A 150 -25.99 -0.83 10.88
CA ARG A 150 -27.42 -1.13 10.69
C ARG A 150 -28.34 -0.14 11.42
N SER A 151 -27.80 0.95 11.97
CA SER A 151 -28.55 1.96 12.77
C SER A 151 -29.22 1.39 14.03
N GLN A 152 -28.67 0.32 14.61
CA GLN A 152 -29.16 -0.30 15.86
C GLN A 152 -28.33 0.20 17.05
N ASP A 153 -28.40 1.51 17.32
CA ASP A 153 -27.44 2.21 18.18
C ASP A 153 -27.54 1.81 19.67
N SER A 154 -28.74 1.51 20.18
CA SER A 154 -28.92 1.08 21.57
C SER A 154 -28.24 -0.26 21.85
N GLN A 155 -28.52 -1.26 21.01
CA GLN A 155 -27.90 -2.58 21.11
C GLN A 155 -26.40 -2.52 20.86
N ALA A 156 -25.95 -1.66 19.94
CA ALA A 156 -24.52 -1.42 19.70
C ALA A 156 -23.82 -0.83 20.92
N GLY A 157 -24.46 0.14 21.59
CA GLY A 157 -23.95 0.77 22.81
C GLY A 157 -23.81 -0.22 23.98
N ASP A 158 -24.84 -1.03 24.23
CA ASP A 158 -24.81 -2.05 25.28
C ASP A 158 -23.70 -3.08 25.04
N LEU A 159 -23.56 -3.53 23.79
CA LEU A 159 -22.53 -4.48 23.40
C LEU A 159 -21.13 -3.87 23.49
N LEU A 160 -20.98 -2.59 23.12
CA LEU A 160 -19.73 -1.85 23.27
C LEU A 160 -19.32 -1.74 24.74
N MET A 161 -20.28 -1.51 25.64
CA MET A 161 -19.98 -1.43 27.08
C MET A 161 -19.50 -2.74 27.67
N ARG A 162 -20.14 -3.86 27.29
CA ARG A 162 -19.65 -5.20 27.66
C ARG A 162 -18.28 -5.48 27.07
N ALA A 163 -18.04 -5.05 25.82
CA ALA A 163 -16.75 -5.23 25.17
C ALA A 163 -15.61 -4.54 25.96
N PHE A 164 -15.80 -3.30 26.41
CA PHE A 164 -14.79 -2.58 27.19
C PHE A 164 -14.57 -3.18 28.59
N GLN A 165 -15.62 -3.68 29.25
CA GLN A 165 -15.50 -4.40 30.51
C GLN A 165 -14.66 -5.67 30.35
N ARG A 166 -14.85 -6.40 29.25
CA ARG A 166 -14.09 -7.62 28.96
C ARG A 166 -12.67 -7.35 28.46
N LEU A 167 -12.47 -6.23 27.76
CA LEU A 167 -11.20 -5.84 27.16
C LEU A 167 -10.07 -5.74 28.20
N GLU A 168 -10.37 -5.26 29.41
CA GLU A 168 -9.37 -5.20 30.48
C GLU A 168 -8.81 -6.58 30.84
N VAL A 169 -9.70 -7.57 30.99
CA VAL A 169 -9.32 -8.96 31.30
C VAL A 169 -8.54 -9.56 30.13
N ASP A 170 -8.97 -9.32 28.90
CA ASP A 170 -8.32 -9.83 27.70
C ASP A 170 -6.91 -9.23 27.53
N LEU A 171 -6.69 -7.96 27.90
CA LEU A 171 -5.38 -7.30 27.83
C LEU A 171 -4.38 -7.82 28.87
N GLN A 172 -4.85 -8.37 29.99
CA GLN A 172 -4.00 -9.05 30.98
C GLN A 172 -3.50 -10.40 30.48
N HIS A 173 -4.26 -11.05 29.60
CA HIS A 173 -3.97 -12.38 29.05
C HIS A 173 -3.87 -12.35 27.53
N LEU A 174 -3.22 -11.31 26.99
CA LEU A 174 -3.25 -11.05 25.56
C LEU A 174 -2.49 -12.12 24.77
N SER A 175 -3.24 -12.91 24.01
CA SER A 175 -2.69 -13.92 23.10
C SER A 175 -2.16 -13.30 21.81
N THR A 176 -1.39 -14.10 21.06
CA THR A 176 -0.92 -13.75 19.72
C THR A 176 -2.09 -13.39 18.80
N GLN A 177 -3.19 -14.14 18.89
CA GLN A 177 -4.40 -13.92 18.10
C GLN A 177 -5.19 -12.69 18.57
N GLY A 178 -5.39 -12.54 19.89
CA GLY A 178 -6.06 -11.37 20.46
C GLY A 178 -5.35 -10.05 20.10
N THR A 179 -4.02 -10.06 20.08
CA THR A 179 -3.23 -8.90 19.62
C THR A 179 -3.55 -8.53 18.17
N LYS A 180 -3.57 -9.51 17.26
CA LYS A 180 -3.88 -9.28 15.84
C LYS A 180 -5.29 -8.71 15.67
N GLU A 181 -6.24 -9.24 16.42
CA GLU A 181 -7.64 -8.83 16.35
C GLU A 181 -7.88 -7.43 16.92
N LEU A 182 -7.24 -7.07 18.03
CA LEU A 182 -7.32 -5.70 18.55
C LEU A 182 -6.74 -4.69 17.57
N LEU A 183 -5.63 -5.02 16.90
CA LEU A 183 -5.07 -4.17 15.85
C LEU A 183 -5.99 -4.07 14.64
N PHE A 184 -6.71 -5.15 14.30
CA PHE A 184 -7.74 -5.13 13.26
C PHE A 184 -8.93 -4.23 13.67
N CYS A 185 -9.35 -4.30 14.93
CA CYS A 185 -10.44 -3.50 15.48
C CYS A 185 -10.14 -1.98 15.45
N LEU A 186 -8.87 -1.58 15.51
CA LEU A 186 -8.52 -0.17 15.40
C LEU A 186 -8.84 0.41 14.01
N SER A 187 -9.01 -0.42 12.97
CA SER A 187 -9.36 0.02 11.61
C SER A 187 -10.85 -0.08 11.27
N TYR A 188 -11.75 0.00 12.25
CA TYR A 188 -13.19 -0.04 11.99
C TYR A 188 -13.71 1.18 11.22
N GLN A 189 -14.86 0.98 10.56
CA GLN A 189 -15.57 2.02 9.81
C GLN A 189 -16.16 3.11 10.70
N ASN A 190 -16.41 2.83 11.99
CA ASN A 190 -16.96 3.82 12.91
C ASN A 190 -15.82 4.62 13.57
N PRO A 191 -15.70 5.94 13.26
CA PRO A 191 -14.62 6.77 13.78
C PRO A 191 -14.68 6.96 15.30
N GLY A 192 -15.88 6.96 15.88
CA GLY A 192 -16.08 7.06 17.33
C GLY A 192 -15.52 5.85 18.06
N MET A 193 -15.80 4.65 17.56
CA MET A 193 -15.27 3.40 18.12
C MET A 193 -13.74 3.32 18.02
N THR A 194 -13.18 3.63 16.85
CA THR A 194 -11.72 3.68 16.66
C THR A 194 -11.06 4.65 17.62
N THR A 195 -11.68 5.80 17.86
CA THR A 195 -11.18 6.81 18.80
C THR A 195 -11.24 6.32 20.24
N ALA A 196 -12.38 5.76 20.66
CA ALA A 196 -12.53 5.23 22.01
C ALA A 196 -11.53 4.08 22.29
N LEU A 197 -11.42 3.13 21.35
CA LEU A 197 -10.53 1.98 21.48
C LEU A 197 -9.05 2.38 21.50
N SER A 198 -8.61 3.24 20.58
CA SER A 198 -7.21 3.69 20.54
C SER A 198 -6.82 4.48 21.78
N LYS A 199 -7.70 5.36 22.28
CA LYS A 199 -7.50 6.13 23.50
C LYS A 199 -7.37 5.20 24.71
N TYR A 200 -8.26 4.23 24.82
CA TYR A 200 -8.24 3.24 25.90
C TYR A 200 -6.97 2.39 25.88
N LEU A 201 -6.60 1.84 24.72
CA LEU A 201 -5.40 1.00 24.58
C LEU A 201 -4.12 1.79 24.87
N ALA A 202 -4.03 3.04 24.41
CA ALA A 202 -2.90 3.92 24.73
C ALA A 202 -2.80 4.14 26.25
N ALA A 203 -3.91 4.54 26.90
CA ALA A 203 -3.95 4.76 28.35
C ALA A 203 -3.59 3.51 29.15
N TYR A 204 -4.25 2.38 28.84
CA TYR A 204 -3.98 1.09 29.49
C TYR A 204 -2.51 0.66 29.34
N SER A 205 -1.93 0.84 28.16
CA SER A 205 -0.54 0.46 27.90
C SER A 205 0.47 1.35 28.63
N MET A 206 0.12 2.61 28.89
CA MET A 206 0.97 3.53 29.66
C MET A 206 0.99 3.20 31.15
N THR A 207 -0.13 2.72 31.69
CA THR A 207 -0.28 2.36 33.11
C THR A 207 0.26 0.97 33.41
N ASN A 208 -0.01 -0.01 32.56
CA ASN A 208 0.24 -1.43 32.87
C ASN A 208 1.54 -1.99 32.28
N TYR A 209 2.12 -1.34 31.26
CA TYR A 209 3.34 -1.82 30.63
C TYR A 209 4.56 -0.91 30.84
N ALA A 210 5.73 -1.53 30.93
CA ALA A 210 7.01 -0.84 30.98
C ALA A 210 7.20 0.09 29.75
N ARG A 211 8.02 1.14 29.91
CA ARG A 211 8.24 2.17 28.88
C ARG A 211 8.66 1.61 27.52
N LEU A 212 9.47 0.55 27.50
CA LEU A 212 9.99 -0.09 26.29
C LEU A 212 9.16 -1.31 25.84
N HIS A 213 8.00 -1.53 26.46
CA HIS A 213 7.16 -2.66 26.11
C HIS A 213 6.61 -2.52 24.67
N PRO A 214 6.74 -3.54 23.81
CA PRO A 214 6.33 -3.48 22.41
C PRO A 214 4.88 -3.00 22.20
N LEU A 215 3.91 -3.50 22.97
CA LEU A 215 2.50 -3.08 22.87
C LEU A 215 2.28 -1.61 23.25
N ARG A 216 3.03 -1.09 24.22
CA ARG A 216 2.94 0.32 24.61
C ARG A 216 3.39 1.23 23.48
N LEU A 217 4.51 0.87 22.84
CA LEU A 217 5.04 1.62 21.70
C LEU A 217 4.05 1.59 20.52
N ILE A 218 3.46 0.42 20.25
CA ILE A 218 2.45 0.25 19.19
C ILE A 218 1.20 1.10 19.46
N PHE A 219 0.55 0.93 20.62
CA PHE A 219 -0.71 1.63 20.91
C PHE A 219 -0.54 3.14 21.07
N SER A 220 0.58 3.59 21.65
CA SER A 220 0.89 5.03 21.72
C SER A 220 1.08 5.63 20.33
N SER A 221 1.83 4.94 19.45
CA SER A 221 2.05 5.37 18.06
C SER A 221 0.75 5.47 17.27
N LEU A 222 -0.12 4.45 17.38
CA LEU A 222 -1.41 4.44 16.71
C LEU A 222 -2.33 5.57 17.19
N TYR A 223 -2.36 5.85 18.49
CA TYR A 223 -3.15 6.95 19.03
C TYR A 223 -2.62 8.32 18.58
N GLU A 224 -1.30 8.51 18.50
CA GLU A 224 -0.69 9.72 17.96
C GLU A 224 -1.05 9.94 16.48
N VAL A 225 -1.00 8.88 15.67
CA VAL A 225 -1.43 8.93 14.26
C VAL A 225 -2.90 9.30 14.17
N LEU A 226 -3.76 8.69 14.99
CA LEU A 226 -5.19 9.01 15.01
C LEU A 226 -5.42 10.49 15.35
N ARG A 227 -4.72 11.01 16.35
CA ARG A 227 -4.86 12.40 16.80
C ARG A 227 -4.42 13.41 15.74
N LYS A 228 -3.34 13.11 15.00
CA LYS A 228 -2.77 14.03 14.00
C LYS A 228 -3.39 13.92 12.61
N HIS A 229 -3.73 12.71 12.18
CA HIS A 229 -4.12 12.40 10.81
C HIS A 229 -5.52 11.82 10.67
N GLY A 230 -6.19 11.52 11.79
CA GLY A 230 -7.56 10.98 11.80
C GLY A 230 -7.65 9.48 11.51
N PRO A 231 -8.88 8.93 11.57
CA PRO A 231 -9.12 7.48 11.51
C PRO A 231 -8.87 6.87 10.12
N ALA A 232 -8.97 7.69 9.06
CA ALA A 232 -8.66 7.26 7.70
C ALA A 232 -7.18 6.88 7.55
N ALA A 233 -6.27 7.72 8.05
CA ALA A 233 -4.84 7.47 7.99
C ALA A 233 -4.42 6.22 8.77
N LEU A 234 -5.12 5.91 9.88
CA LEU A 234 -4.88 4.70 10.66
C LEU A 234 -5.31 3.44 9.90
N SER A 235 -6.44 3.50 9.20
CA SER A 235 -6.91 2.41 8.34
C SER A 235 -5.96 2.14 7.16
N ASP A 236 -5.43 3.21 6.56
CA ASP A 236 -4.45 3.14 5.48
C ASP A 236 -3.12 2.55 5.96
N LEU A 237 -2.65 2.96 7.13
CA LEU A 237 -1.42 2.44 7.74
C LEU A 237 -1.53 0.92 8.01
N ARG A 238 -2.71 0.42 8.38
CA ARG A 238 -2.95 -1.03 8.52
C ARG A 238 -2.80 -1.78 7.19
N GLN A 239 -3.26 -1.23 6.07
CA GLN A 239 -3.15 -1.90 4.76
C GLN A 239 -1.69 -2.15 4.37
N GLY A 240 -0.78 -1.23 4.73
CA GLY A 240 0.66 -1.42 4.55
C GLY A 240 1.27 -2.52 5.43
N PHE A 241 0.57 -2.94 6.51
CA PHE A 241 1.03 -3.93 7.47
C PHE A 241 0.43 -5.34 7.26
N PHE A 242 -0.83 -5.43 6.82
CA PHE A 242 -1.50 -6.68 6.47
C PHE A 242 -1.89 -6.69 4.98
N PRO A 243 -0.98 -7.10 4.07
CA PRO A 243 -1.32 -7.22 2.65
C PRO A 243 -2.33 -8.38 2.50
N GLY A 244 -3.58 -8.06 2.19
CA GLY A 244 -4.63 -9.07 1.98
C GLY A 244 -6.05 -8.65 2.35
N SER A 245 -6.26 -7.55 3.08
CA SER A 245 -7.62 -6.99 3.20
C SER A 245 -7.93 -6.14 1.99
N LEU A 246 -8.80 -6.65 1.11
CA LEU A 246 -9.32 -5.98 -0.08
C LEU A 246 -9.62 -4.48 0.16
N PRO A 247 -9.30 -3.60 -0.80
CA PRO A 247 -9.76 -2.22 -0.76
C PRO A 247 -11.30 -2.20 -0.75
N ASN A 248 -11.86 -1.45 0.21
CA ASN A 248 -13.30 -1.33 0.46
C ASN A 248 -14.06 -0.51 -0.61
N THR A 249 -13.44 -0.23 -1.76
CA THR A 249 -14.06 0.49 -2.87
C THR A 249 -14.98 -0.40 -3.73
N ALA A 250 -14.99 -1.72 -3.53
CA ALA A 250 -15.80 -2.65 -4.31
C ALA A 250 -17.19 -3.00 -3.71
N ARG A 251 -17.64 -2.34 -2.63
CA ARG A 251 -18.96 -2.62 -1.99
C ARG A 251 -19.90 -1.40 -1.89
N ARG A 252 -19.81 -0.47 -2.84
CA ARG A 252 -20.90 0.48 -3.12
C ARG A 252 -21.37 0.24 -4.55
N GLY A 253 -22.22 -0.77 -4.72
CA GLY A 253 -22.70 -1.18 -6.04
C GLY A 253 -23.18 -2.63 -6.06
N ALA A 254 -24.13 -2.96 -5.20
CA ALA A 254 -25.07 -4.08 -5.34
C ALA A 254 -26.22 -3.83 -4.37
#